data_AF-A0ABD0NEQ9-F1
#
_entry.id   AF-A0ABD0NEQ9-F1
#
_cell.length_a   1.000
_cell.length_b   1.000
_cell.length_c   1.000
_cell.angle_alpha   90.00
_cell.angle_beta   90.00
_cell.angle_gamma   90.00
#
_symmetry.space_group_name_H-M   'P 1'
#
loop_
_entity.id
_entity.type
_entity.pdbx_description
1 polymer ?
#
loop_
_entity_poly.entity_id
_entity_poly.type
_entity_poly.pdbx_seq_one_letter_code
_entity_poly.pdbx_strand_id
1 'polypeptide(L)'
;LAVISPQDPVLHIGSSLTAVCTISAELEITARSLYWTLNGRRLARNTYKVLSPTESSVTLHQLNGSLQQSGDNLVCHRSNGEVLAGS
;
A
#
# COMPACT_ATOMS: atom_id res chain seq x y z
N LEU A 1 -0.17 11.66 -10.40
CA LEU A 1 -0.71 10.27 -10.44
C LEU A 1 0.06 9.41 -9.45
N ALA A 2 -0.55 8.39 -8.83
CA ALA A 2 0.16 7.45 -7.95
C ALA A 2 -0.11 6.00 -8.38
N VAL A 3 0.84 5.11 -8.12
CA VAL A 3 0.78 3.68 -8.49
C VAL A 3 1.32 2.83 -7.36
N ILE A 4 0.72 1.66 -7.13
CA ILE A 4 1.26 0.61 -6.26
C ILE A 4 1.98 -0.43 -7.11
N SER A 5 3.12 -0.96 -6.67
CA SER A 5 3.80 -2.08 -7.34
C SER A 5 4.22 -3.16 -6.32
N PRO A 6 4.03 -4.47 -6.61
CA PRO A 6 3.36 -5.00 -7.80
C PRO A 6 1.85 -4.70 -7.81
N GLN A 7 1.23 -4.66 -9.00
CA GLN A 7 -0.22 -4.55 -9.19
C GLN A 7 -0.84 -5.96 -9.24
N ASP A 8 -1.96 -6.16 -8.53
CA ASP A 8 -2.76 -7.38 -8.48
C ASP A 8 -1.93 -8.69 -8.31
N PRO A 9 -1.01 -8.78 -7.33
CA PRO A 9 -0.16 -9.95 -7.18
C PRO A 9 -0.96 -11.19 -6.72
N VAL A 10 -0.75 -12.31 -7.40
CA VAL A 10 -1.22 -13.63 -6.93
C VAL A 10 -0.15 -14.28 -6.07
N LEU A 11 -0.49 -14.60 -4.82
CA LEU A 11 0.44 -15.11 -3.82
C LEU A 11 -0.08 -16.42 -3.20
N HIS A 12 0.84 -17.29 -2.79
CA HIS A 12 0.49 -18.45 -1.97
C HIS A 12 0.15 -18.01 -0.54
N ILE A 13 -0.77 -18.71 0.11
CA ILE A 13 -1.08 -18.54 1.54
C ILE A 13 0.20 -18.71 2.37
N GLY A 14 0.39 -17.83 3.35
CA GLY A 14 1.58 -17.73 4.20
C GLY A 14 2.71 -16.87 3.62
N SER A 15 2.59 -16.40 2.37
CA SER A 15 3.61 -15.54 1.75
C SER A 15 3.68 -14.15 2.38
N SER A 16 4.79 -13.46 2.14
CA SER A 16 4.92 -12.03 2.43
C SER A 16 4.83 -11.21 1.14
N LEU A 17 4.29 -10.00 1.23
CA LEU A 17 4.23 -9.03 0.14
C LEU A 17 4.96 -7.76 0.57
N THR A 18 5.89 -7.27 -0.25
CA THR A 18 6.36 -5.89 -0.16
C THR A 18 5.81 -5.12 -1.34
N ALA A 19 5.03 -4.09 -1.06
CA ALA A 19 4.45 -3.21 -2.06
C ALA A 19 5.01 -1.80 -1.90
N VAL A 20 5.14 -1.07 -3.01
CA VAL A 20 5.63 0.31 -3.05
C VAL A 20 4.57 1.20 -3.68
N CYS A 21 4.21 2.30 -3.02
CA CYS A 21 3.39 3.37 -3.56
C CYS A 21 4.32 4.48 -4.04
N THR A 22 4.35 4.70 -5.36
CA THR A 22 5.11 5.77 -6.00
C THR A 22 4.15 6.89 -6.38
N ILE A 23 4.38 8.10 -5.86
CA ILE A 23 3.61 9.31 -6.13
C ILE A 23 4.33 10.13 -7.19
N SER A 24 3.61 10.69 -8.17
CA SER A 24 4.22 11.63 -9.11
C SER A 24 4.56 12.96 -8.44
N ALA A 25 5.68 13.56 -8.84
CA ALA A 25 6.25 14.74 -8.17
C ALA A 25 5.34 15.98 -8.26
N GLU A 26 4.43 16.02 -9.22
CA GLU A 26 3.50 17.13 -9.45
C GLU A 26 2.39 17.22 -8.40
N LEU A 27 2.20 16.19 -7.58
CA LEU A 27 1.12 16.16 -6.58
C LEU A 27 1.43 16.98 -5.31
N GLU A 28 2.65 17.51 -5.15
CA GLU A 28 3.09 18.23 -3.94
C GLU A 28 2.81 17.45 -2.63
N ILE A 29 2.88 16.11 -2.70
CA ILE A 29 2.71 15.19 -1.57
C ILE A 29 4.07 14.56 -1.26
N THR A 30 4.38 14.38 0.02
CA THR A 30 5.53 13.59 0.46
C THR A 30 5.12 12.19 0.87
N ALA A 31 5.90 11.18 0.48
CA ALA A 31 5.71 9.80 0.89
C ALA A 31 5.65 9.61 2.42
N ARG A 32 6.27 10.52 3.19
CA ARG A 32 6.25 10.49 4.66
C ARG A 32 4.85 10.71 5.25
N SER A 33 3.97 11.42 4.56
CA SER A 33 2.61 11.71 5.05
C SER A 33 1.59 10.65 4.65
N LEU A 34 1.98 9.68 3.82
CA LEU A 34 1.10 8.60 3.38
C LEU A 34 0.75 7.63 4.50
N TYR A 35 -0.37 6.93 4.31
CA TYR A 35 -0.68 5.73 5.08
C TYR A 35 -1.28 4.64 4.20
N TRP A 36 -1.26 3.42 4.74
CA TRP A 36 -1.73 2.24 4.03
C TRP A 36 -2.92 1.61 4.73
N THR A 37 -3.84 1.06 3.95
CA THR A 37 -4.93 0.21 4.45
C THR A 37 -4.96 -1.12 3.73
N LEU A 38 -5.25 -2.19 4.46
CA LEU A 38 -5.61 -3.49 3.89
C LEU A 38 -7.08 -3.76 4.23
N ASN A 39 -7.92 -3.96 3.22
CA ASN A 39 -9.36 -4.23 3.39
C ASN A 39 -10.06 -3.16 4.25
N GLY A 40 -9.74 -1.89 4.00
CA GLY A 40 -10.26 -0.74 4.73
C GLY A 40 -9.70 -0.53 6.14
N ARG A 41 -8.86 -1.45 6.65
CA ARG A 41 -8.21 -1.31 7.96
C ARG A 41 -6.85 -0.65 7.82
N ARG A 42 -6.62 0.41 8.59
CA ARG A 42 -5.32 1.10 8.63
C ARG A 42 -4.25 0.19 9.21
N LEU A 43 -3.18 0.01 8.45
CA LEU A 43 -2.02 -0.77 8.87
C LEU A 43 -1.20 -0.01 9.92
N ALA A 44 -0.48 -0.72 10.78
CA ALA A 44 0.34 -0.08 11.80
C ALA A 44 1.54 0.66 11.16
N ARG A 45 1.89 1.85 11.65
CA ARG A 45 2.94 2.70 11.05
C ARG A 45 4.32 2.03 10.99
N ASN A 46 4.59 1.07 11.87
CA ASN A 46 5.84 0.31 11.89
C ASN A 46 5.98 -0.67 10.70
N THR A 47 4.91 -0.97 9.96
CA THR A 47 5.00 -1.77 8.73
C THR A 47 5.42 -0.93 7.52
N TYR A 48 5.46 0.40 7.64
CA TYR A 48 5.76 1.32 6.56
C TYR A 48 7.25 1.63 6.53
N LYS A 49 7.81 1.84 5.34
CA LYS A 49 9.11 2.49 5.14
C LYS A 49 8.96 3.63 4.14
N VAL A 50 9.68 4.71 4.35
CA VAL A 50 9.83 5.78 3.36
C VAL A 50 11.12 5.49 2.62
N LEU A 51 11.02 5.18 1.33
CA LEU A 51 12.16 4.82 0.48
C LEU A 51 12.80 6.08 -0.14
N SER A 52 11.96 7.04 -0.54
CA SER A 52 12.36 8.31 -1.13
C SER A 52 11.30 9.39 -0.84
N PRO A 53 11.48 10.67 -1.23
CA PRO A 53 10.46 11.69 -1.04
C PRO A 53 9.10 11.38 -1.67
N THR A 54 9.08 10.54 -2.72
CA THR A 54 7.90 10.16 -3.51
C THR A 54 7.52 8.69 -3.39
N GLU A 55 8.25 7.88 -2.61
CA GLU A 55 7.98 6.45 -2.47
C GLU A 55 7.86 6.00 -1.02
N SER A 56 6.73 5.37 -0.71
CA SER A 56 6.52 4.64 0.54
C SER A 56 6.37 3.16 0.22
N SER A 57 6.93 2.28 1.04
CA SER A 57 6.68 0.85 0.97
C SER A 57 5.98 0.34 2.22
N VAL A 58 5.31 -0.79 2.06
CA VAL A 58 4.73 -1.57 3.16
C VAL A 58 5.10 -3.04 2.96
N THR A 59 5.47 -3.70 4.05
CA THR A 59 5.67 -5.16 4.05
C THR A 59 4.60 -5.83 4.89
N LEU A 60 3.85 -6.73 4.27
CA LEU A 60 2.86 -7.61 4.88
C LEU A 60 3.46 -9.01 5.00
N HIS A 61 3.27 -9.65 6.15
CA HIS A 61 3.81 -10.98 6.42
C HIS A 61 2.69 -11.98 6.65
N GLN A 62 2.95 -13.24 6.29
CA GLN A 62 2.06 -14.38 6.58
C GLN A 62 0.61 -14.14 6.12
N LEU A 63 0.44 -13.68 4.88
CA LEU A 63 -0.89 -13.41 4.32
C LEU A 63 -1.72 -14.70 4.28
N ASN A 64 -2.88 -14.70 4.95
CA ASN A 64 -3.65 -15.92 5.21
C ASN A 64 -4.73 -16.21 4.15
N GLY A 65 -4.55 -15.69 2.94
CA GLY A 65 -5.58 -15.69 1.89
C GLY A 65 -6.71 -14.68 2.18
N SER A 66 -7.36 -14.23 1.11
CA SER A 66 -8.49 -13.31 1.22
C SER A 66 -9.78 -14.06 1.54
N LEU A 67 -10.61 -13.48 2.42
CA LEU A 67 -11.98 -13.93 2.64
C LEU A 67 -12.99 -13.20 1.75
N GLN A 68 -12.53 -12.27 0.92
CA GLN A 68 -13.37 -11.52 0.00
C GLN A 68 -13.51 -12.26 -1.32
N GLN A 69 -14.66 -12.10 -1.98
CA GLN A 69 -14.87 -12.63 -3.32
C GLN A 69 -13.93 -12.00 -4.36
N SER A 70 -13.54 -10.73 -4.17
CA SER A 70 -12.70 -9.97 -5.09
C SER A 70 -11.19 -10.02 -4.78
N GLY A 71 -10.77 -10.72 -3.72
CA GLY A 71 -9.40 -10.64 -3.21
C GLY A 71 -9.19 -9.50 -2.19
N ASP A 72 -7.99 -9.44 -1.61
CA ASP A 72 -7.62 -8.38 -0.67
C ASP A 72 -7.31 -7.07 -1.41
N ASN A 73 -7.62 -5.95 -0.77
CA ASN A 73 -7.47 -4.61 -1.35
C ASN A 73 -6.47 -3.80 -0.52
N LEU A 74 -5.28 -3.58 -1.10
CA LEU A 74 -4.22 -2.77 -0.53
C LEU A 74 -4.26 -1.37 -1.13
N VAL A 75 -4.46 -0.37 -0.27
CA VAL A 75 -4.65 1.02 -0.71
C VAL A 75 -3.64 1.94 -0.05
N CYS A 76 -3.06 2.81 -0.85
CA CYS A 76 -2.19 3.92 -0.45
C CYS A 76 -3.02 5.21 -0.42
N HIS A 77 -2.98 5.89 0.72
CA HIS A 77 -3.79 7.09 0.98
C HIS A 77 -2.92 8.30 1.29
N ARG A 78 -3.41 9.47 0.93
CA ARG A 78 -2.93 10.75 1.44
C ARG A 78 -3.36 10.93 2.89
N SER A 79 -2.64 11.77 3.65
CA SER A 79 -2.94 12.04 5.07
C SER A 79 -4.36 12.55 5.37
N ASN A 80 -5.05 13.13 4.39
CA ASN A 80 -6.41 13.65 4.50
C ASN A 80 -7.51 12.58 4.24
N GLY A 81 -7.15 11.34 3.89
CA GLY A 81 -8.11 10.28 3.61
C GLY A 81 -8.34 9.98 2.13
N GLU A 82 -7.76 10.77 1.22
CA GLU A 82 -7.89 10.57 -0.22
C GLU A 82 -7.15 9.32 -0.68
N VAL A 83 -7.83 8.50 -1.50
CA VAL A 83 -7.25 7.33 -2.15
C VAL A 83 -6.33 7.79 -3.28
N LEU A 84 -5.05 7.42 -3.20
CA LEU A 84 -4.07 7.75 -4.24
C LEU A 84 -3.88 6.59 -5.23
N ALA A 85 -3.82 5.34 -4.73
CA ALA A 85 -3.63 4.14 -5.54
C ALA A 85 -4.17 2.90 -4.80
N GLY A 86 -4.64 1.90 -5.54
CA GLY A 86 -5.07 0.59 -5.06
C GLY A 86 -4.35 -0.55 -5.78
N SER A 87 -4.35 -1.74 -5.17
CA SER A 87 -3.84 -3.00 -5.70
C SER A 87 -4.47 -4.18 -4.97
#